data_AF-A0A6N9P8K2-F1
#
_entry.id   AF-A0A6N9P8K2-F1
#
_cell.length_a   1.000
_cell.length_b   1.000
_cell.length_c   1.000
_cell.angle_alpha   90.00
_cell.angle_beta   90.00
_cell.angle_gamma   90.00
#
_symmetry.space_group_name_H-M   'P 1'
#
loop_
_entity.id
_entity.type
_entity.pdbx_description
1 polymer ?
#
loop_
_entity_poly.entity_id
_entity_poly.type
_entity_poly.pdbx_seq_one_letter_code
_entity_poly.pdbx_strand_id
1 'polypeptide(L)'
;MRFLKKGVDKQKMDVVYLSHEERNISHQGGFTMVNKLGFFGFLGVLGFLGWHTGQAGYYGFFGFLVYFRYFFVVPDEMFRETVRSAASRGFFALVTAAGAGICAVVLAGRPDWTAPVFALAFAAAVIVFSVLMAAGELRENWGARG
;
A
#
# COMPACT_ATOMS: atom_id res chain seq x y z
N MET A 1 5.80 20.93 59.01
CA MET A 1 6.66 20.59 57.86
C MET A 1 6.07 19.65 56.80
N ARG A 2 4.86 19.06 56.96
CA ARG A 2 4.27 18.15 55.95
C ARG A 2 3.65 18.80 54.70
N PHE A 3 3.36 20.10 54.74
CA PHE A 3 2.70 20.81 53.63
C PHE A 3 3.65 21.21 52.49
N LEU A 4 4.94 21.43 52.79
CA LEU A 4 5.94 21.81 51.77
C LEU A 4 6.36 20.63 50.90
N LYS A 5 6.34 19.40 51.43
CA LYS A 5 6.73 18.19 50.66
C LYS A 5 5.71 17.85 49.55
N LYS A 6 4.43 18.13 49.79
CA LYS A 6 3.34 17.85 48.85
C LYS A 6 3.36 18.78 47.62
N GLY A 7 3.82 20.03 47.80
CA GLY A 7 4.00 20.98 46.68
C GLY A 7 5.15 20.59 45.75
N VAL A 8 6.28 20.13 46.32
CA VAL A 8 7.47 19.71 45.57
C VAL A 8 7.20 18.44 44.75
N ASP A 9 6.46 17.47 45.30
CA ASP A 9 6.10 16.24 44.56
C ASP A 9 5.17 16.54 43.38
N LYS A 10 4.21 17.46 43.56
CA LYS A 10 3.31 17.87 42.49
C LYS A 10 4.06 18.56 41.36
N GLN A 11 4.97 19.48 41.69
CA GLN A 11 5.79 20.16 40.70
C GLN A 11 6.72 19.18 39.96
N LYS A 12 7.25 18.17 40.65
CA LYS A 12 8.07 17.12 40.03
C LYS A 12 7.25 16.24 39.08
N MET A 13 6.00 15.92 39.43
CA MET A 13 5.07 15.23 38.51
C MET A 13 4.77 16.09 37.28
N ASP A 14 4.40 17.35 37.45
CA ASP A 14 4.04 18.24 36.34
C ASP A 14 5.19 18.39 35.33
N VAL A 15 6.44 18.52 35.80
CA VAL A 15 7.63 18.56 34.93
C VAL A 15 7.85 17.23 34.19
N VAL A 16 7.58 16.09 34.84
CA VAL A 16 7.66 14.78 34.18
C VAL A 16 6.58 14.63 33.11
N TYR A 17 5.34 15.09 33.37
CA TYR A 17 4.27 15.08 32.37
C TYR A 17 4.58 15.99 31.18
N LEU A 18 5.04 17.21 31.44
CA LEU A 18 5.41 18.15 30.37
C LEU A 18 6.56 17.61 29.52
N SER A 19 7.56 16.95 30.13
CA SER A 19 8.65 16.31 29.37
C SER A 19 8.22 15.07 28.56
N HIS A 20 7.13 14.40 28.95
CA HIS A 20 6.54 13.30 28.19
C HIS A 20 5.66 13.79 27.04
N GLU A 21 4.93 14.90 27.25
CA GLU A 21 4.14 15.58 26.22
C GLU A 21 5.06 16.15 25.12
N GLU A 22 6.11 16.88 25.51
CA GLU A 22 7.08 17.46 24.54
C GLU A 22 7.83 16.38 23.74
N ARG A 23 8.13 15.22 24.34
CA ARG A 23 8.69 14.06 23.62
C ARG A 23 7.71 13.41 22.66
N ASN A 24 6.41 13.47 22.93
CA ASN A 24 5.38 12.98 21.99
C ASN A 24 5.14 13.99 20.85
N ILE A 25 5.25 15.29 21.12
CA ILE A 25 5.11 16.34 20.10
C ILE A 25 6.33 16.38 19.16
N SER A 26 7.54 16.09 19.64
CA SER A 26 8.74 16.05 18.77
C SER A 26 8.74 14.89 17.76
N HIS A 27 8.05 13.78 18.05
CA HIS A 27 7.82 12.70 17.07
C HIS A 27 6.75 13.03 16.01
N GLN A 28 5.92 14.05 16.24
CA GLN A 28 4.89 14.53 15.31
C GLN A 28 5.43 15.63 14.37
N GLY A 29 6.71 16.00 14.50
CA GLY A 29 7.39 16.97 13.66
C GLY A 29 7.93 16.37 12.36
N GLY A 30 7.10 16.32 11.32
CA GLY A 30 7.54 16.60 9.95
C GLY A 30 8.57 15.68 9.31
N PHE A 31 8.21 14.42 9.06
CA PHE A 31 8.60 13.78 7.80
C PHE A 31 7.34 13.56 6.98
N THR A 32 7.15 14.37 5.94
CA THR A 32 6.24 14.01 4.84
C THR A 32 6.80 12.75 4.18
N MET A 33 6.43 11.59 4.73
CA MET A 33 6.85 10.29 4.21
C MET A 33 6.19 10.14 2.84
N VAL A 34 7.00 10.28 1.79
CA VAL A 34 6.54 10.12 0.41
C VAL A 34 5.86 8.76 0.28
N ASN A 35 4.66 8.76 -0.29
CA ASN A 35 3.89 7.54 -0.45
C ASN A 35 4.60 6.57 -1.40
N LYS A 36 5.01 5.42 -0.88
CA LYS A 36 5.75 4.40 -1.65
C LYS A 36 4.92 3.81 -2.79
N LEU A 37 3.59 3.91 -2.74
CA LEU A 37 2.72 3.46 -3.83
C LEU A 37 2.85 4.31 -5.09
N GLY A 38 3.27 5.58 -4.96
CA GLY A 38 3.55 6.42 -6.12
C GLY A 38 4.58 5.80 -7.07
N PHE A 39 5.55 5.03 -6.54
CA PHE A 39 6.56 4.37 -7.36
C PHE A 39 6.01 3.29 -8.29
N PHE A 40 4.83 2.73 -8.00
CA PHE A 40 4.17 1.83 -8.94
C PHE A 40 3.82 2.53 -10.25
N GLY A 41 3.62 3.86 -10.23
CA GLY A 41 3.43 4.68 -11.43
C GLY A 41 4.53 4.52 -12.48
N PHE A 42 5.78 4.32 -12.06
CA PHE A 42 6.90 4.12 -13.00
C PHE A 42 6.78 2.84 -13.80
N LEU A 43 6.07 1.81 -13.30
CA LEU A 43 5.78 0.61 -14.08
C LEU A 43 4.97 0.96 -15.34
N GLY A 44 4.16 2.03 -15.30
CA GLY A 44 3.39 2.49 -16.45
C GLY A 44 4.24 3.02 -17.61
N VAL A 45 5.49 3.43 -17.35
CA VAL A 45 6.44 3.81 -18.39
C VAL A 45 6.81 2.60 -19.26
N LEU A 46 6.74 1.38 -18.72
CA LEU A 46 6.93 0.14 -19.50
C LEU A 46 5.87 -0.02 -20.60
N GLY A 47 4.73 0.66 -20.49
CA GLY A 47 3.74 0.69 -21.57
C GLY A 47 4.28 1.21 -22.89
N PHE A 48 5.26 2.13 -22.86
CA PHE A 48 5.92 2.62 -24.06
C PHE A 48 6.73 1.54 -24.80
N LEU A 49 7.19 0.48 -24.12
CA LEU A 49 7.81 -0.66 -24.79
C LEU A 49 6.82 -1.38 -25.73
N GLY A 50 5.51 -1.29 -25.49
CA GLY A 50 4.50 -1.83 -26.39
C GLY A 50 4.57 -1.22 -27.78
N TRP A 51 4.86 0.08 -27.87
CA TRP A 51 5.08 0.77 -29.15
C TRP A 51 6.33 0.25 -29.87
N HIS A 52 7.42 0.00 -29.13
CA HIS A 52 8.68 -0.45 -29.71
C HIS A 52 8.68 -1.94 -30.09
N THR A 53 7.97 -2.77 -29.33
CA THR A 53 7.99 -4.24 -29.48
C THR A 53 6.77 -4.81 -30.21
N GLY A 54 5.70 -4.03 -30.38
CA GLY A 54 4.45 -4.47 -31.00
C GLY A 54 3.64 -5.46 -30.16
N GLN A 55 4.06 -5.79 -28.94
CA GLN A 55 3.36 -6.76 -28.09
C GLN A 55 2.25 -6.09 -27.28
N ALA A 56 1.02 -6.58 -27.45
CA ALA A 56 -0.16 -6.04 -26.80
C ALA A 56 -0.09 -6.08 -25.25
N GLY A 57 0.66 -7.03 -24.69
CA GLY A 57 0.80 -7.20 -23.24
C GLY A 57 1.42 -6.00 -22.53
N TYR A 58 2.32 -5.26 -23.18
CA TYR A 58 2.95 -4.10 -22.56
C TYR A 58 1.97 -2.93 -22.35
N TYR A 59 0.94 -2.78 -23.18
CA TYR A 59 -0.05 -1.71 -22.99
C TYR A 59 -0.81 -1.84 -21.66
N GLY A 60 -0.92 -3.05 -21.11
CA GLY A 60 -1.52 -3.26 -19.79
C GLY A 60 -0.80 -2.50 -18.68
N PHE A 61 0.50 -2.21 -18.84
CA PHE A 61 1.25 -1.44 -17.86
C PHE A 61 0.79 0.00 -17.75
N PHE A 62 0.19 0.60 -18.79
CA PHE A 62 -0.34 1.97 -18.70
C PHE A 62 -1.35 2.15 -17.57
N GLY A 63 -2.05 1.09 -17.15
CA GLY A 63 -2.93 1.11 -15.97
C GLY A 63 -2.22 1.51 -14.68
N PHE A 64 -0.92 1.23 -14.55
CA PHE A 64 -0.14 1.65 -13.39
C PHE A 64 0.06 3.16 -13.29
N LEU A 65 -0.14 3.94 -14.36
CA LEU A 65 -0.04 5.41 -14.30
C LEU A 65 -1.03 6.02 -13.29
N VAL A 66 -2.16 5.36 -13.02
CA VAL A 66 -3.11 5.81 -12.00
C VAL A 66 -2.46 5.96 -10.62
N TYR A 67 -1.41 5.18 -10.34
CA TYR A 67 -0.72 5.19 -9.06
C TYR A 67 0.11 6.46 -8.83
N PHE A 68 0.41 7.26 -9.86
CA PHE A 68 1.05 8.58 -9.67
C PHE A 68 0.23 9.51 -8.78
N ARG A 69 -1.10 9.33 -8.71
CA ARG A 69 -1.97 10.09 -7.80
C ARG A 69 -1.54 9.95 -6.34
N TYR A 70 -1.01 8.80 -5.94
CA TYR A 70 -0.63 8.53 -4.55
C TYR A 70 0.57 9.35 -4.06
N PHE A 71 1.39 9.94 -4.93
CA PHE A 71 2.45 10.85 -4.51
C PHE A 71 1.94 12.07 -3.73
N PHE A 72 0.70 12.49 -4.02
CA PHE A 72 0.05 13.64 -3.39
C PHE A 72 -0.86 13.25 -2.20
N VAL A 73 -0.95 11.96 -1.88
CA VAL A 73 -1.77 11.44 -0.77
C VAL A 73 -0.89 11.25 0.45
N VAL A 74 -1.27 11.88 1.58
CA VAL A 74 -0.59 11.72 2.86
C VAL A 74 -0.88 10.32 3.42
N PRO A 75 0.14 9.49 3.68
CA PRO A 75 -0.07 8.13 4.17
C PRO A 75 -0.35 8.13 5.67
N ASP A 76 -1.63 8.20 6.03
CA ASP A 76 -2.13 8.00 7.40
C ASP A 76 -1.99 6.53 7.87
N GLU A 77 -2.13 6.26 9.17
CA GLU A 77 -2.03 4.92 9.77
C GLU A 77 -3.07 3.96 9.17
N MET A 78 -4.33 4.40 9.03
CA MET A 78 -5.42 3.62 8.42
C MET A 78 -5.12 3.27 6.95
N PHE A 79 -4.57 4.21 6.20
CA PHE A 79 -4.13 3.97 4.83
C PHE A 79 -3.06 2.87 4.78
N ARG A 80 -2.07 2.89 5.67
CA ARG A 80 -1.02 1.87 5.74
C ARG A 80 -1.56 0.48 6.07
N GLU A 81 -2.55 0.39 6.95
CA GLU A 81 -3.21 -0.87 7.27
C GLU A 81 -4.01 -1.42 6.07
N THR A 82 -4.75 -0.55 5.38
CA THR A 82 -5.46 -0.89 4.14
C THR A 82 -4.49 -1.42 3.09
N VAL A 83 -3.37 -0.72 2.87
CA VAL A 83 -2.32 -1.13 1.93
C VAL A 83 -1.74 -2.49 2.31
N ARG A 84 -1.42 -2.71 3.58
CA ARG A 84 -0.86 -3.98 4.06
C ARG A 84 -1.85 -5.12 3.83
N SER A 85 -3.11 -4.92 4.20
CA SER A 85 -4.18 -5.92 4.01
C SER A 85 -4.41 -6.22 2.52
N ALA A 86 -4.50 -5.18 1.69
CA ALA A 86 -4.64 -5.32 0.25
C ALA A 86 -3.44 -6.04 -0.37
N ALA A 87 -2.21 -5.69 0.04
CA ALA A 87 -0.99 -6.30 -0.47
C ALA A 87 -0.90 -7.78 -0.11
N SER A 88 -1.22 -8.16 1.13
CA SER A 88 -1.26 -9.57 1.53
C SER A 88 -2.29 -10.35 0.71
N ARG A 89 -3.50 -9.80 0.53
CA ARG A 89 -4.56 -10.47 -0.25
C ARG A 89 -4.20 -10.57 -1.74
N GLY A 90 -3.61 -9.53 -2.31
CA GLY A 90 -3.10 -9.54 -3.68
C GLY A 90 -1.98 -10.57 -3.87
N PHE A 91 -1.07 -10.69 -2.91
CA PHE A 91 -0.01 -11.69 -2.94
C PHE A 91 -0.56 -13.12 -2.90
N PHE A 92 -1.49 -13.42 -2.00
CA PHE A 92 -2.13 -14.74 -1.97
C PHE A 92 -2.91 -15.02 -3.26
N ALA A 93 -3.63 -14.03 -3.79
CA ALA A 93 -4.30 -14.16 -5.08
C ALA A 93 -3.32 -14.50 -6.20
N LEU A 94 -2.15 -13.86 -6.24
CA LEU A 94 -1.10 -14.17 -7.21
C LEU A 94 -0.60 -15.61 -7.05
N VAL A 95 -0.20 -16.01 -5.84
CA VAL A 95 0.37 -17.34 -5.59
C VAL A 95 -0.65 -18.43 -5.93
N THR A 96 -1.92 -18.25 -5.54
CA THR A 96 -2.98 -19.21 -5.86
C THR A 96 -3.28 -19.26 -7.35
N ALA A 97 -3.43 -18.11 -8.02
CA ALA A 97 -3.73 -18.05 -9.45
C ALA A 97 -2.56 -18.57 -10.30
N ALA A 98 -1.33 -18.19 -9.98
CA ALA A 98 -0.13 -18.64 -10.68
C ALA A 98 0.11 -20.14 -10.44
N GLY A 99 -0.04 -20.62 -9.21
CA GLY A 99 0.10 -22.05 -8.89
C GLY A 99 -0.94 -22.90 -9.64
N ALA A 100 -2.23 -22.52 -9.56
CA ALA A 100 -3.29 -23.21 -10.31
C ALA A 100 -3.05 -23.14 -11.82
N GLY A 101 -2.63 -21.98 -12.33
CA GLY A 101 -2.32 -21.77 -13.74
C GLY A 101 -1.17 -22.65 -14.23
N ILE A 102 -0.07 -22.73 -13.49
CA ILE A 102 1.07 -23.58 -13.84
C ILE A 102 0.67 -25.05 -13.82
N CYS A 103 -0.09 -25.50 -12.81
CA CYS A 103 -0.62 -26.86 -12.79
C CYS A 103 -1.47 -27.15 -14.04
N ALA A 104 -2.34 -26.22 -14.45
CA ALA A 104 -3.15 -26.37 -15.65
C ALA A 104 -2.30 -26.46 -16.93
N VAL A 105 -1.23 -25.65 -17.05
CA VAL A 105 -0.29 -25.69 -18.18
C VAL A 105 0.41 -27.05 -18.26
N VAL A 106 0.88 -27.57 -17.13
CA VAL A 106 1.54 -28.88 -17.05
C VAL A 106 0.58 -30.00 -17.44
N LEU A 107 -0.65 -29.99 -16.91
CA LEU A 107 -1.68 -30.99 -17.24
C LEU A 107 -2.12 -30.92 -18.71
N ALA A 108 -2.12 -29.73 -19.30
CA ALA A 108 -2.46 -29.54 -20.71
C ALA A 108 -1.30 -29.87 -21.67
N GLY A 109 -0.09 -30.14 -21.16
CA GLY A 109 1.10 -30.43 -21.98
C GLY A 109 1.52 -29.28 -22.89
N ARG A 110 1.20 -28.03 -22.55
CA ARG A 110 1.42 -26.83 -23.37
C ARG A 110 2.36 -25.85 -22.67
N PRO A 111 3.69 -26.11 -22.64
CA PRO A 111 4.64 -25.25 -21.95
C PRO A 111 4.67 -23.81 -22.49
N ASP A 112 4.29 -23.61 -23.76
CA ASP A 112 4.19 -22.29 -24.41
C ASP A 112 3.21 -21.34 -23.71
N TRP A 113 2.26 -21.88 -22.93
CA TRP A 113 1.25 -21.11 -22.23
C TRP A 113 1.71 -20.61 -20.85
N THR A 114 2.90 -21.01 -20.40
CA THR A 114 3.41 -20.64 -19.07
C THR A 114 3.50 -19.11 -18.90
N ALA A 115 4.09 -18.43 -19.87
CA ALA A 115 4.24 -16.97 -19.84
C ALA A 115 2.90 -16.21 -19.82
N PRO A 116 1.94 -16.45 -20.74
CA PRO A 116 0.66 -15.74 -20.71
C PRO A 116 -0.17 -16.08 -19.47
N VAL A 117 -0.15 -17.32 -18.98
CA VAL A 117 -0.86 -17.70 -17.75
C VAL A 117 -0.29 -16.98 -16.52
N PHE A 118 1.03 -16.89 -16.41
CA PHE A 118 1.67 -16.13 -15.35
C PHE A 118 1.34 -14.64 -15.44
N ALA A 119 1.35 -14.06 -16.65
CA ALA A 119 0.97 -12.66 -16.87
C ALA A 119 -0.49 -12.40 -16.47
N LEU A 120 -1.42 -13.31 -16.78
CA LEU A 120 -2.82 -13.22 -16.35
C LEU A 120 -2.97 -13.31 -14.82
N ALA A 121 -2.24 -14.22 -14.17
CA ALA A 121 -2.24 -14.33 -12.72
C ALA A 121 -1.71 -13.05 -12.05
N PHE A 122 -0.65 -12.46 -12.60
CA PHE A 122 -0.12 -11.17 -12.16
C PHE A 122 -1.15 -10.04 -12.34
N ALA A 123 -1.78 -9.94 -13.51
CA ALA A 123 -2.81 -8.95 -13.76
C ALA A 123 -4.00 -9.09 -12.78
N ALA A 124 -4.47 -10.31 -12.54
CA ALA A 124 -5.54 -10.59 -11.58
C ALA A 124 -5.17 -10.13 -10.15
N ALA A 125 -3.94 -10.43 -9.70
CA ALA A 125 -3.46 -10.00 -8.40
C ALA A 125 -3.39 -8.47 -8.26
N VAL A 126 -2.94 -7.76 -9.30
CA VAL A 126 -2.89 -6.30 -9.33
C VAL A 126 -4.30 -5.71 -9.31
N ILE A 127 -5.26 -6.30 -10.01
CA ILE A 127 -6.67 -5.88 -9.98
C ILE A 127 -7.24 -6.06 -8.57
N VAL A 128 -7.05 -7.23 -7.95
CA VAL A 128 -7.50 -7.48 -6.57
C VAL A 128 -6.90 -6.46 -5.60
N PHE A 129 -5.60 -6.22 -5.70
CA PHE A 129 -4.93 -5.20 -4.90
C PHE A 129 -5.54 -3.80 -5.10
N SER A 130 -5.72 -3.39 -6.36
CA SER A 130 -6.28 -2.07 -6.72
C SER A 130 -7.72 -1.89 -6.23
N VAL A 131 -8.56 -2.93 -6.36
CA VAL A 131 -9.95 -2.91 -5.91
C VAL A 131 -10.05 -2.82 -4.39
N LEU A 132 -9.19 -3.55 -3.67
CA LEU A 132 -9.16 -3.50 -2.20
C LEU A 132 -8.70 -2.13 -1.69
N MET A 133 -7.74 -1.50 -2.37
CA MET A 133 -7.33 -0.12 -2.10
C MET A 133 -8.50 0.85 -2.29
N ALA A 134 -9.16 0.80 -3.45
CA ALA A 134 -10.31 1.66 -3.74
C ALA A 134 -11.47 1.43 -2.76
N ALA A 135 -11.73 0.18 -2.37
CA ALA A 135 -12.76 -0.14 -1.39
C ALA A 135 -12.43 0.40 0.01
N GLY A 136 -11.16 0.38 0.41
CA GLY A 136 -10.70 0.98 1.67
C GLY A 136 -10.91 2.49 1.68
N GLU A 137 -10.51 3.18 0.62
CA GLU A 137 -10.71 4.63 0.47
C GLU A 137 -12.19 5.03 0.46
N LEU A 138 -13.05 4.25 -0.20
CA LEU A 138 -14.50 4.48 -0.20
C LEU A 138 -15.11 4.32 1.19
N ARG A 139 -14.65 3.31 1.94
CA ARG A 139 -15.09 3.07 3.32
C ARG A 139 -14.71 4.23 4.24
N GLU A 140 -13.50 4.76 4.08
CA GLU A 140 -13.03 5.94 4.83
C GLU A 140 -13.86 7.19 4.50
N ASN A 141 -14.11 7.43 3.21
CA ASN A 141 -14.93 8.57 2.75
C ASN A 141 -16.39 8.52 3.24
N TRP A 142 -16.95 7.32 3.43
CA TRP A 142 -18.29 7.16 3.99
C TRP A 142 -18.30 7.28 5.52
N GLY A 143 -17.27 6.79 6.20
CA GLY A 143 -17.10 6.93 7.64
C GLY A 143 -16.88 8.38 8.09
N ALA A 144 -16.25 9.22 7.26
CA ALA A 144 -16.06 10.64 7.53
C ALA A 144 -17.32 11.51 7.31
N ARG A 145 -18.40 10.93 6.75
CA ARG A 145 -19.65 11.62 6.43
C ARG A 145 -20.81 11.30 7.38
N GLY A 146 -20.64 10.35 8.30
CA GLY A 146 -21.60 9.99 9.34
C GLY A 146 -21.17 10.52 10.70
#